data_AF-A0A6I9PQY1-F1
#
_entry.id   AF-A0A6I9PQY1-F1
#
_cell.length_a   1.000
_cell.length_b   1.000
_cell.length_c   1.000
_cell.angle_alpha   90.00
_cell.angle_beta   90.00
_cell.angle_gamma   90.00
#
_symmetry.space_group_name_H-M   'P 1'
#
loop_
_entity.id
_entity.type
_entity.pdbx_description
1 polymer ?
#
loop_
_entity_poly.entity_id
_entity_poly.type
_entity_poly.pdbx_seq_one_letter_code
_entity_poly.pdbx_strand_id
1 'polypeptide(L)'
;MYINDLWNILDVLSILFFIIGLAFRLTTELFYAGKILLCIDFVVFCLRLMAIFTISRTLGPKIIIVRRMMTDLFFFMFLLSIWVVAYGVAKQGILIHNDNRLDWIVRGAVYEPYLIIFGNFPTNIDCEWKQNRQYYDFPFIRTWKSMT
;
A
#
# COMPACT_ATOMS: atom_id res chain seq x y z
N MET A 1 14.44 9.26 -33.48
CA MET A 1 13.44 10.31 -33.13
C MET A 1 12.03 9.72 -32.87
N TYR A 2 11.91 8.50 -32.34
CA TYR A 2 10.63 7.87 -31.94
C TYR A 2 10.65 7.44 -30.45
N ILE A 3 11.83 7.17 -29.91
CA ILE A 3 12.03 6.63 -28.55
C ILE A 3 12.00 7.73 -27.47
N ASN A 4 11.97 9.02 -27.81
CA ASN A 4 11.97 10.09 -26.80
C ASN A 4 10.58 10.37 -26.19
N ASP A 5 9.50 9.90 -26.82
CA ASP A 5 8.16 10.05 -26.28
C ASP A 5 7.85 8.96 -25.23
N LEU A 6 7.61 9.38 -23.99
CA LEU A 6 7.24 8.48 -22.89
C LEU A 6 6.01 7.63 -23.24
N TRP A 7 5.05 8.22 -23.95
CA TRP A 7 3.85 7.53 -24.40
C TRP A 7 4.14 6.38 -25.35
N ASN A 8 5.17 6.51 -26.18
CA ASN A 8 5.56 5.47 -27.10
C ASN A 8 6.41 4.39 -26.43
N ILE A 9 7.30 4.78 -25.51
CA ILE A 9 8.05 3.83 -24.67
C ILE A 9 7.09 2.92 -23.89
N LEU A 10 6.06 3.49 -23.24
CA LEU A 10 5.06 2.72 -22.48
C LEU A 10 4.29 1.72 -23.35
N ASP A 11 3.99 2.09 -24.59
CA ASP A 11 3.31 1.23 -25.56
C ASP A 11 4.18 0.03 -25.95
N VAL A 12 5.43 0.28 -26.32
CA VAL A 12 6.41 -0.75 -26.64
C VAL A 12 6.67 -1.66 -25.43
N LEU A 13 6.75 -1.09 -24.23
CA LEU A 13 6.93 -1.83 -22.99
C LEU A 13 5.75 -2.77 -22.72
N SER A 14 4.52 -2.32 -22.94
CA SER A 14 3.31 -3.15 -22.78
C SER A 14 3.29 -4.32 -23.78
N ILE A 15 3.63 -4.08 -25.05
CA ILE A 15 3.70 -5.14 -26.06
C ILE A 15 4.77 -6.18 -25.69
N LEU A 16 5.92 -5.73 -25.17
CA LEU A 16 6.99 -6.61 -24.72
C LEU A 16 6.56 -7.48 -23.54
N PHE A 17 5.96 -6.88 -22.50
CA PHE A 17 5.47 -7.61 -21.33
C PHE A 17 4.35 -8.59 -21.69
N PHE A 18 3.48 -8.24 -22.63
CA PHE A 18 2.45 -9.14 -23.14
C PHE A 18 3.04 -10.39 -23.81
N ILE A 19 4.05 -10.23 -24.67
CA ILE A 19 4.72 -11.36 -25.34
C ILE A 19 5.45 -12.25 -24.32
N ILE A 20 6.18 -11.65 -23.38
CA ILE A 20 6.89 -12.38 -22.31
C ILE A 20 5.89 -13.12 -21.41
N GLY A 21 4.81 -12.45 -21.00
CA GLY A 21 3.75 -13.03 -20.19
C GLY A 21 3.04 -14.20 -20.88
N LEU A 22 2.80 -14.11 -22.19
CA LEU A 22 2.27 -15.21 -23.00
C LEU A 22 3.27 -16.38 -23.13
N ALA A 23 4.55 -16.10 -23.36
CA ALA A 23 5.58 -17.13 -23.42
C ALA A 23 5.71 -17.90 -22.09
N PHE A 24 5.68 -17.18 -20.96
CA PHE A 24 5.69 -17.80 -19.63
C PHE A 24 4.41 -18.57 -19.33
N ARG A 25 3.26 -18.13 -19.87
CA ARG A 25 2.00 -18.87 -19.76
C ARG A 25 2.02 -20.20 -20.52
N LEU A 26 2.76 -20.29 -21.62
CA LEU A 26 2.90 -21.52 -22.41
C LEU A 26 3.87 -22.53 -21.77
N THR A 27 4.65 -22.11 -20.78
CA THR A 27 5.60 -22.96 -20.06
C THR A 27 4.97 -23.50 -18.77
N THR A 28 4.95 -24.82 -18.57
CA THR A 28 4.29 -25.48 -17.43
C THR A 28 4.89 -25.10 -16.07
N GLU A 29 6.21 -24.91 -16.00
CA GLU A 29 6.92 -24.54 -14.77
C GLU A 29 6.68 -23.08 -14.34
N LEU A 30 6.34 -22.20 -15.28
CA LEU A 30 6.25 -20.75 -15.06
C LEU A 30 4.82 -20.21 -15.11
N PHE A 31 3.83 -21.08 -15.07
CA PHE A 31 2.42 -20.71 -15.27
C PHE A 31 1.93 -19.67 -14.24
N TYR A 32 2.33 -19.79 -12.98
CA TYR A 32 1.97 -18.82 -11.93
C TYR A 32 2.60 -17.44 -12.17
N ALA A 33 3.89 -17.41 -12.51
CA ALA A 33 4.61 -16.17 -12.83
C ALA A 33 4.03 -15.49 -14.09
N GLY A 34 3.68 -16.27 -15.12
CA GLY A 34 3.01 -15.78 -16.32
C GLY A 34 1.65 -15.14 -16.02
N LYS A 35 0.85 -15.71 -15.11
CA LYS A 35 -0.42 -15.10 -14.66
C LYS A 35 -0.22 -13.75 -13.97
N ILE A 36 0.78 -13.65 -13.09
CA ILE A 36 1.09 -12.38 -12.40
C ILE A 36 1.54 -11.33 -13.40
N LEU A 37 2.44 -11.67 -14.32
CA LEU A 37 2.92 -10.76 -15.35
C LEU A 37 1.79 -10.24 -16.23
N LEU A 38 0.87 -11.10 -16.68
CA LEU A 38 -0.28 -10.68 -17.47
C LEU A 38 -1.24 -9.77 -16.68
N CYS A 39 -1.42 -10.00 -15.37
CA CYS A 39 -2.18 -9.08 -14.52
C CYS A 39 -1.53 -7.69 -14.41
N ILE A 40 -0.20 -7.64 -14.29
CA ILE A 40 0.53 -6.36 -14.24
C ILE A 40 0.46 -5.65 -15.60
N ASP A 41 0.61 -6.40 -16.70
CA ASP A 41 0.50 -5.89 -18.07
C ASP A 41 -0.88 -5.25 -18.32
N PHE A 42 -1.96 -5.86 -17.82
CA PHE A 42 -3.30 -5.29 -17.90
C PHE A 42 -3.41 -3.91 -17.22
N VAL A 43 -2.69 -3.67 -16.11
CA VAL A 43 -2.67 -2.36 -15.44
C VAL A 43 -1.97 -1.33 -16.33
N VAL A 44 -0.84 -1.69 -16.95
CA VAL A 44 -0.13 -0.81 -17.90
C VAL A 44 -1.01 -0.48 -19.11
N PHE A 45 -1.74 -1.46 -19.62
CA PHE A 45 -2.71 -1.24 -20.69
C PHE A 45 -3.84 -0.30 -20.27
N CYS A 46 -4.34 -0.40 -19.04
CA CYS A 46 -5.32 0.54 -18.48
C CYS A 46 -4.79 1.98 -18.41
N LEU A 47 -3.50 2.19 -18.12
CA LEU A 47 -2.87 3.52 -18.17
C LEU A 47 -2.87 4.10 -19.59
N ARG A 48 -2.68 3.25 -20.61
CA ARG A 48 -2.78 3.66 -22.02
C ARG A 48 -4.20 4.07 -22.40
N LEU A 49 -5.21 3.34 -21.93
CA LEU A 49 -6.62 3.72 -22.11
C LEU A 49 -6.94 5.08 -21.48
N MET A 50 -6.39 5.38 -20.30
CA MET A 50 -6.52 6.70 -19.68
C MET A 50 -5.92 7.81 -20.55
N ALA A 51 -4.82 7.55 -21.24
CA ALA A 51 -4.21 8.48 -22.20
C ALA A 51 -5.12 8.77 -23.40
N ILE A 52 -5.79 7.74 -23.93
CA ILE A 52 -6.75 7.90 -25.01
C ILE A 52 -7.97 8.70 -24.51
N PHE A 53 -8.44 8.45 -23.28
CA PHE A 53 -9.52 9.23 -22.67
C PHE A 53 -9.17 10.71 -22.45
N THR A 54 -7.88 11.06 -22.26
CA THR A 54 -7.47 12.48 -22.19
C THR A 54 -7.71 13.25 -23.48
N ILE A 55 -7.81 12.58 -24.63
CA ILE A 55 -8.06 13.22 -25.94
C ILE A 55 -9.56 13.53 -26.13
N SER A 56 -10.44 12.87 -25.37
CA SER A 56 -11.89 13.08 -25.49
C SER A 56 -12.31 14.48 -25.05
N ARG A 57 -13.22 15.13 -25.80
CA ARG A 57 -13.63 16.53 -25.55
C ARG A 57 -14.36 16.74 -24.21
N THR A 58 -15.05 15.72 -23.70
CA THR A 58 -15.88 15.83 -22.50
C THR A 58 -15.18 15.35 -21.22
N LEU A 59 -14.29 14.35 -21.31
CA LEU A 59 -13.57 13.79 -20.16
C LEU A 59 -12.11 14.28 -20.07
N GLY A 60 -11.53 14.78 -21.17
CA GLY A 60 -10.17 15.31 -21.21
C GLY A 60 -9.88 16.36 -20.15
N PRO A 61 -10.68 17.45 -20.05
CA PRO A 61 -10.47 18.48 -19.04
C PRO A 61 -10.49 17.95 -17.60
N LYS A 62 -11.37 16.97 -17.31
CA LYS A 62 -11.45 16.33 -15.98
C LYS A 62 -10.19 15.54 -15.65
N ILE A 63 -9.68 14.75 -16.60
CA ILE A 63 -8.47 13.94 -16.40
C ILE A 63 -7.22 14.82 -16.28
N ILE A 64 -7.14 15.95 -17.01
CA ILE A 64 -6.03 16.91 -16.87
C ILE A 64 -5.99 17.52 -15.46
N ILE A 65 -7.14 17.87 -14.89
CA ILE A 65 -7.25 18.38 -13.52
C ILE A 65 -6.76 17.31 -12.52
N VAL A 66 -7.24 16.07 -12.66
CA VAL A 66 -6.80 14.95 -11.81
C VAL A 66 -5.29 14.72 -11.94
N ARG A 67 -4.73 14.74 -13.16
CA ARG A 67 -3.28 14.60 -13.37
C ARG A 67 -2.48 15.68 -12.65
N ARG A 68 -2.98 16.92 -12.63
CA ARG A 68 -2.32 18.01 -11.89
C ARG A 68 -2.34 17.75 -10.38
N MET A 69 -3.48 17.33 -9.85
CA MET A 69 -3.63 16.94 -8.43
C MET A 69 -2.76 15.73 -8.05
N MET A 70 -2.51 14.78 -8.97
CA MET A 70 -1.61 13.64 -8.71
C MET A 70 -0.19 14.07 -8.35
N THR A 71 0.27 15.21 -8.86
CA THR A 71 1.61 15.74 -8.52
C THR A 71 1.63 16.26 -7.08
N ASP A 72 0.57 16.95 -6.65
CA ASP A 72 0.40 17.38 -5.26
C ASP A 72 0.23 16.18 -4.31
N LEU A 73 -0.49 15.14 -4.74
CA LEU A 73 -0.66 13.88 -3.98
C LEU A 73 0.66 13.11 -3.84
N PHE A 74 1.52 13.13 -4.86
CA PHE A 74 2.84 12.49 -4.77
C PHE A 74 3.70 13.12 -3.68
N PHE A 75 3.71 14.46 -3.61
CA PHE A 75 4.41 15.17 -2.55
C PHE A 75 3.82 14.87 -1.16
N PHE A 76 2.49 14.82 -1.05
CA PHE A 76 1.81 14.45 0.19
C PHE A 76 2.16 13.02 0.63
N MET A 77 2.13 12.05 -0.27
CA MET A 77 2.45 10.65 0.01
C MET A 77 3.90 10.48 0.49
N PHE A 78 4.83 11.28 -0.04
CA PHE A 78 6.22 11.29 0.42
C PHE A 78 6.34 11.76 1.88
N LEU A 79 5.70 12.87 2.24
CA LEU A 79 5.67 13.35 3.62
C LEU A 79 4.99 12.35 4.56
N LEU A 80 3.86 11.78 4.13
CA LEU A 80 3.14 10.77 4.89
C LEU A 80 4.01 9.53 5.11
N SER A 81 4.71 9.04 4.09
CA SER A 81 5.59 7.87 4.20
C SER A 81 6.69 8.08 5.24
N ILE A 82 7.38 9.24 5.24
CA ILE A 82 8.39 9.57 6.24
C ILE A 82 7.79 9.55 7.65
N TRP A 83 6.60 10.15 7.82
CA TRP A 83 5.91 10.18 9.10
C TRP A 83 5.50 8.78 9.58
N VAL A 84 4.95 7.94 8.71
CA VAL A 84 4.57 6.55 9.01
C VAL A 84 5.78 5.75 9.50
N VAL A 85 6.90 5.85 8.78
CA VAL A 85 8.12 5.12 9.13
C VAL A 85 8.67 5.61 10.47
N ALA A 86 8.71 6.92 10.71
CA ALA A 86 9.18 7.47 11.98
C ALA A 86 8.33 6.98 13.17
N TYR A 87 7.00 7.04 13.05
CA TYR A 87 6.08 6.54 14.07
C TYR A 87 6.24 5.03 14.28
N GLY A 88 6.33 4.24 13.20
CA GLY A 88 6.49 2.80 13.28
C GLY A 88 7.80 2.35 13.90
N VAL A 89 8.92 3.02 13.57
CA VAL A 89 10.23 2.76 14.19
C VAL A 89 10.21 3.12 15.67
N ALA A 90 9.62 4.26 16.05
CA ALA A 90 9.47 4.64 17.46
C ALA A 90 8.61 3.62 18.25
N LYS A 91 7.48 3.18 17.67
CA LYS A 91 6.62 2.15 18.27
C LYS A 91 7.38 0.83 18.46
N GLN A 92 8.08 0.36 17.43
CA GLN A 92 8.86 -0.89 17.48
C GLN A 92 9.99 -0.79 18.51
N GLY A 93 10.69 0.35 18.57
CA GLY A 93 11.78 0.58 19.53
C GLY A 93 11.34 0.63 20.98
N ILE A 94 10.10 1.02 21.27
CA ILE A 94 9.55 1.04 22.63
C ILE A 94 8.97 -0.32 23.04
N LEU A 95 8.23 -0.99 22.15
CA LEU A 95 7.46 -2.20 22.52
C LEU A 95 8.26 -3.50 22.42
N ILE A 96 9.28 -3.59 21.58
CA ILE A 96 9.92 -4.87 21.25
C ILE A 96 11.41 -4.83 21.64
N HIS A 97 11.78 -5.67 22.60
CA HIS A 97 13.17 -5.89 22.98
C HIS A 97 13.72 -7.09 22.20
N ASN A 98 14.68 -6.82 21.31
CA ASN A 98 15.62 -7.81 20.75
C ASN A 98 14.99 -8.98 19.95
N ASP A 99 14.40 -8.68 18.78
CA ASP A 99 14.09 -9.68 17.74
C ASP A 99 15.08 -9.54 16.58
N ASN A 100 15.60 -10.66 16.05
CA ASN A 100 16.61 -10.67 14.98
C ASN A 100 16.00 -10.81 13.58
N ARG A 101 14.67 -10.99 13.47
CA ARG A 101 14.00 -11.21 12.18
C ARG A 101 13.60 -9.89 11.53
N LEU A 102 14.42 -9.43 10.58
CA LEU A 102 14.20 -8.19 9.83
C LEU A 102 12.81 -8.11 9.16
N ASP A 103 12.30 -9.22 8.62
CA ASP A 103 10.97 -9.25 7.98
C ASP A 103 9.84 -8.87 8.97
N TRP A 104 9.95 -9.29 10.22
CA TRP A 104 8.96 -9.00 11.26
C TRP A 104 9.05 -7.55 11.71
N ILE A 105 10.27 -7.03 11.85
CA ILE A 105 10.53 -5.63 12.19
C ILE A 105 9.99 -4.70 11.11
N VAL A 106 10.26 -4.98 9.83
CA VAL A 106 9.77 -4.17 8.71
C VAL A 106 8.24 -4.20 8.64
N ARG A 107 7.63 -5.37 8.84
CA ARG A 107 6.17 -5.49 8.90
C ARG A 107 5.59 -4.68 10.06
N GLY A 108 6.20 -4.77 11.23
CA GLY A 108 5.77 -4.04 12.42
C GLY A 108 6.02 -2.52 12.37
N ALA A 109 7.06 -2.08 11.64
CA ALA A 109 7.45 -0.67 11.52
C ALA A 109 6.78 0.05 10.34
N VAL A 110 6.32 -0.67 9.31
CA VAL A 110 5.75 -0.02 8.10
C VAL A 110 4.32 -0.47 7.85
N TYR A 111 4.05 -1.76 7.87
CA TYR A 111 2.76 -2.31 7.49
C TYR A 111 1.68 -2.03 8.55
N GLU A 112 1.99 -2.26 9.82
CA GLU A 112 1.11 -1.95 10.95
C GLU A 112 0.70 -0.46 11.01
N PRO A 113 1.63 0.52 11.05
CA PRO A 113 1.24 1.93 11.12
C PRO A 113 0.55 2.43 9.84
N TYR A 114 0.84 1.85 8.68
CA TYR A 114 0.10 2.12 7.45
C TYR A 114 -1.38 1.70 7.58
N LEU A 115 -1.66 0.50 8.09
CA LEU A 115 -3.02 0.01 8.28
C LEU A 115 -3.83 0.86 9.28
N ILE A 116 -3.17 1.37 10.32
CA ILE A 116 -3.78 2.23 11.35
C ILE A 116 -4.35 3.51 10.73
N ILE A 117 -3.67 4.08 9.73
CA ILE A 117 -4.14 5.30 9.03
C ILE A 117 -5.45 5.04 8.26
N PHE A 118 -5.65 3.82 7.76
CA PHE A 118 -6.90 3.41 7.12
C PHE A 118 -8.00 2.99 8.11
N GLY A 119 -7.74 3.08 9.42
CA GLY A 119 -8.70 2.76 10.48
C GLY A 119 -8.66 1.31 10.97
N ASN A 120 -7.66 0.51 10.57
CA ASN A 120 -7.43 -0.81 11.16
C ASN A 120 -6.62 -0.65 12.45
N PHE A 121 -7.31 -0.69 13.59
CA PHE A 121 -6.66 -0.58 14.88
C PHE A 121 -5.97 -1.89 15.28
N PRO A 122 -4.80 -1.83 15.93
CA PRO A 122 -4.01 -3.00 16.27
C PRO A 122 -4.66 -3.72 17.46
N THR A 123 -5.34 -4.84 17.18
CA THR A 123 -6.05 -5.64 18.19
C THR A 123 -5.12 -6.33 19.18
N ASN A 124 -3.83 -6.49 18.85
CA ASN A 124 -2.84 -7.06 19.76
C ASN A 124 -2.61 -6.19 21.00
N ILE A 125 -2.60 -4.87 20.86
CA ILE A 125 -2.43 -3.93 21.97
C ILE A 125 -3.71 -3.92 22.84
N ASP A 126 -4.89 -3.97 22.22
CA ASP A 126 -6.17 -4.03 22.95
C ASP A 126 -6.32 -5.30 23.79
N CYS A 127 -5.85 -6.45 23.29
CA CYS A 127 -5.83 -7.69 24.04
C CYS A 127 -4.86 -7.61 25.23
N GLU A 128 -3.68 -7.03 25.05
CA GLU A 128 -2.69 -6.83 26.11
C GLU A 128 -3.18 -5.83 27.17
N TRP A 129 -3.80 -4.73 26.77
CA TRP A 129 -4.48 -3.80 27.69
C TRP A 129 -5.69 -4.43 28.37
N LYS A 130 -6.50 -5.25 27.69
CA LYS A 130 -7.60 -5.98 28.34
C LYS A 130 -7.06 -6.97 29.39
N GLN A 131 -5.97 -7.65 29.08
CA GLN A 131 -5.33 -8.60 29.98
C GLN A 131 -4.68 -7.88 31.18
N ASN A 132 -3.96 -6.78 30.96
CA ASN A 132 -3.44 -5.94 32.03
C ASN A 132 -4.55 -5.27 32.86
N ARG A 133 -5.65 -4.83 32.24
CA ARG A 133 -6.80 -4.25 32.95
C ARG A 133 -7.53 -5.28 33.82
N GLN A 134 -7.54 -6.56 33.43
CA GLN A 134 -8.05 -7.65 34.29
C GLN A 134 -7.12 -7.95 35.46
N TYR A 135 -5.81 -7.77 35.30
CA TYR A 135 -4.81 -7.98 36.34
C TYR A 135 -4.75 -6.82 37.37
N TYR A 136 -4.95 -5.58 36.91
CA TYR A 136 -5.04 -4.37 37.74
C TYR A 136 -6.49 -3.91 37.98
N ASP A 137 -7.47 -4.82 37.92
CA ASP A 137 -8.86 -4.50 38.26
C ASP A 137 -8.95 -4.28 39.79
N PHE A 138 -8.54 -3.08 40.23
CA PHE A 138 -8.61 -2.69 41.62
C PHE A 138 -10.08 -2.78 42.06
N PRO A 139 -10.40 -3.51 43.14
CA PRO A 139 -11.78 -3.70 43.61
C PRO A 139 -12.54 -2.38 43.86
N PHE A 140 -11.81 -1.27 43.99
CA PHE A 140 -12.33 0.09 44.11
C PHE A 140 -13.11 0.59 42.88
N ILE A 141 -12.75 0.22 41.65
CA ILE A 141 -13.47 0.70 40.45
C ILE A 141 -14.81 -0.05 40.28
N ARG A 142 -14.88 -1.29 40.77
CA ARG A 142 -16.07 -2.13 40.72
C ARG A 142 -17.18 -1.63 41.66
N THR A 143 -16.83 -1.03 42.80
CA THR A 143 -17.80 -0.50 43.77
C THR A 143 -18.47 0.79 43.27
N TRP A 144 -17.75 1.69 42.61
CA TRP A 144 -18.33 2.91 42.06
C TRP A 144 -19.31 2.66 40.92
N LYS A 145 -19.07 1.65 40.08
CA LYS A 145 -19.98 1.27 38.97
C LYS A 145 -21.26 0.57 39.42
N SER A 146 -21.30 0.08 40.67
CA SER A 146 -22.48 -0.52 41.29
C SER A 146 -23.39 0.51 41.97
N MET A 147 -22.94 1.77 42.07
CA MET A 147 -23.60 2.82 42.85
C MET A 147 -24.27 3.90 41.98
N THR A 148 -24.28 3.69 40.66
CA THR A 148 -25.03 4.46 39.64
C THR A 148 -25.93 3.53 38.87
#